data_AF-A0A7D5MIV9-F1
#
_entry.id   AF-A0A7D5MIV9-F1
#
_cell.length_a   1.000
_cell.length_b   1.000
_cell.length_c   1.000
_cell.angle_alpha   90.00
_cell.angle_beta   90.00
_cell.angle_gamma   90.00
#
_symmetry.space_group_name_H-M   'P 1'
#
loop_
_entity.id
_entity.type
_entity.pdbx_description
1 polymer ?
#
loop_
_entity_poly.entity_id
_entity_poly.type
_entity_poly.pdbx_seq_one_letter_code
_entity_poly.pdbx_strand_id
1 'polypeptide(L)'
;MVFIRICCLTAFVLSGSLLAQERRTAQYYFEKGEAAATAHSYKTALAHFNECLRLEPYFMQAYFSRAQVREAMGDKQGALTDYNIFLERNPENKEALLSRAVSRFEFGQWAVAKEDFLALLKLPAGGETNTIFFQTQRGMRVRVERSRPATTYAPCFTITSARLN
;
A
#
# COMPACT_ATOMS: atom_id res chain seq x y z
N MET A 1 24.32 43.85 -46.46
CA MET A 1 23.02 43.47 -45.84
C MET A 1 22.96 41.97 -45.53
N VAL A 2 23.92 41.42 -44.76
CA VAL A 2 23.97 39.96 -44.45
C VAL A 2 24.03 39.68 -42.93
N PHE A 3 24.46 40.64 -42.11
CA PHE A 3 24.63 40.45 -40.66
C PHE A 3 23.32 40.43 -39.84
N ILE A 4 22.21 40.96 -40.36
CA ILE A 4 20.94 41.01 -39.62
C ILE A 4 20.23 39.64 -39.58
N ARG A 5 20.58 38.70 -40.48
CA ARG A 5 19.94 37.36 -40.54
C ARG A 5 20.54 36.32 -39.59
N ILE A 6 21.73 36.55 -39.03
CA ILE A 6 22.43 35.55 -38.21
C ILE A 6 21.97 35.60 -36.74
N CYS A 7 21.52 36.74 -36.23
CA CYS A 7 21.03 36.87 -34.85
C CYS A 7 19.69 36.18 -34.55
N CYS A 8 18.82 35.95 -35.55
CA CYS A 8 17.52 35.31 -35.30
C CYS A 8 17.58 33.79 -35.22
N LEU A 9 18.60 33.15 -35.81
CA LEU A 9 18.73 31.69 -35.79
C LEU A 9 19.33 31.17 -34.48
N THR A 10 20.19 31.95 -33.81
CA THR A 10 20.79 31.54 -32.52
C THR A 10 19.84 31.73 -31.34
N ALA A 11 18.84 32.62 -31.44
CA ALA A 11 17.83 32.82 -30.40
C ALA A 11 16.79 31.69 -30.33
N PHE A 12 16.55 30.96 -31.44
CA PHE A 12 15.55 29.89 -31.50
C PHE A 12 16.10 28.53 -31.02
N VAL A 13 17.41 28.32 -31.09
CA VAL A 13 18.03 27.06 -30.62
C VAL A 13 18.18 27.05 -29.10
N LEU A 14 18.31 28.22 -28.46
CA LEU A 14 18.40 28.35 -27.00
C LEU A 14 17.05 28.23 -26.27
N SER A 15 15.92 28.35 -26.97
CA SER A 15 14.58 28.13 -26.40
C SER A 15 14.08 26.70 -26.54
N GLY A 16 14.65 25.90 -27.45
CA GLY A 16 14.31 24.48 -27.64
C GLY A 16 14.91 23.53 -26.60
N SER A 17 16.02 23.89 -25.95
CA SER A 17 16.65 23.10 -24.89
C SER A 17 16.05 23.34 -23.50
N LEU A 18 15.05 24.24 -23.37
CA LEU A 18 14.42 24.57 -22.09
C LEU A 18 13.23 23.67 -21.71
N LEU A 19 12.78 22.76 -22.60
CA LEU A 19 11.58 21.93 -22.40
C LEU A 19 11.86 20.46 -22.08
N ALA A 20 13.08 20.11 -21.64
CA ALA A 20 13.40 18.72 -21.31
C ALA A 20 14.06 18.53 -19.94
N GLN A 21 14.03 19.53 -19.07
CA GLN A 21 14.22 19.27 -17.65
C GLN A 21 12.90 18.67 -17.15
N GLU A 22 12.72 17.35 -17.28
CA GLU A 22 11.64 16.64 -16.58
C GLU A 22 11.69 17.10 -15.12
N ARG A 23 10.67 17.84 -14.67
CA ARG A 23 10.57 18.22 -13.27
C ARG A 23 10.42 16.91 -12.51
N ARG A 24 11.49 16.46 -11.87
CA ARG A 24 11.52 15.28 -11.01
C ARG A 24 10.62 15.54 -9.80
N THR A 25 9.33 15.26 -9.95
CA THR A 25 8.31 15.37 -8.90
C THR A 25 8.25 14.09 -8.09
N ALA A 26 7.62 14.14 -6.90
CA ALA A 26 7.35 12.93 -6.13
C ALA A 26 6.53 11.91 -6.95
N GLN A 27 5.53 12.39 -7.69
CA GLN A 27 4.71 11.60 -8.62
C GLN A 27 5.54 10.85 -9.67
N TYR A 28 6.53 11.52 -10.28
CA TYR A 28 7.41 10.89 -11.26
C TYR A 28 8.15 9.68 -10.67
N TYR A 29 8.70 9.83 -9.47
CA TYR A 29 9.38 8.72 -8.80
C TYR A 29 8.42 7.64 -8.34
N PHE A 30 7.19 7.98 -7.95
CA PHE A 30 6.16 6.99 -7.64
C PHE A 30 5.86 6.10 -8.86
N GLU A 31 5.58 6.69 -10.01
CA GLU A 31 5.28 5.96 -11.25
C GLU A 31 6.46 5.08 -11.70
N LYS A 32 7.70 5.56 -11.56
CA LYS A 32 8.90 4.75 -11.82
C LYS A 32 9.03 3.59 -10.84
N GLY A 33 8.67 3.81 -9.57
CA GLY A 33 8.62 2.77 -8.55
C GLY A 33 7.62 1.67 -8.88
N GLU A 34 6.41 2.04 -9.29
CA GLU A 34 5.37 1.09 -9.72
C GLU A 34 5.77 0.31 -10.97
N ALA A 35 6.33 0.99 -11.97
CA ALA A 35 6.85 0.32 -13.18
C ALA A 35 7.97 -0.67 -12.85
N ALA A 36 8.87 -0.31 -11.92
CA ALA A 36 9.92 -1.22 -11.46
C ALA A 36 9.36 -2.40 -10.64
N ALA A 37 8.32 -2.17 -9.83
CA ALA A 37 7.67 -3.21 -9.03
C ALA A 37 6.96 -4.25 -9.91
N THR A 38 6.24 -3.80 -10.95
CA THR A 38 5.61 -4.68 -11.94
C THR A 38 6.63 -5.45 -12.78
N ALA A 39 7.80 -4.84 -13.06
CA ALA A 39 8.94 -5.52 -13.66
C ALA A 39 9.70 -6.45 -12.69
N HIS A 40 9.21 -6.66 -11.46
CA HIS A 40 9.83 -7.47 -10.40
C HIS A 40 11.25 -7.00 -10.01
N SER A 41 11.62 -5.76 -10.37
CA SER A 41 12.89 -5.14 -10.00
C SER A 41 12.75 -4.44 -8.64
N TYR A 42 12.54 -5.24 -7.59
CA TYR A 42 12.12 -4.75 -6.28
C TYR A 42 13.12 -3.76 -5.64
N LYS A 43 14.43 -3.99 -5.79
CA LYS A 43 15.46 -3.06 -5.27
C LYS A 43 15.37 -1.68 -5.92
N THR A 44 15.13 -1.65 -7.23
CA THR A 44 14.97 -0.41 -8.00
C THR A 44 13.67 0.30 -7.60
N ALA A 45 12.59 -0.46 -7.44
CA ALA A 45 11.31 0.05 -6.96
C ALA A 45 11.43 0.71 -5.58
N LEU A 46 12.12 0.07 -4.63
CA LEU A 46 12.38 0.66 -3.31
C LEU A 46 13.16 1.97 -3.39
N ALA A 47 14.18 2.04 -4.25
CA ALA A 47 14.95 3.27 -4.43
C ALA A 47 14.07 4.42 -4.94
N HIS A 48 13.20 4.14 -5.91
CA HIS A 48 12.25 5.12 -6.44
C HIS A 48 11.20 5.54 -5.40
N PHE A 49 10.62 4.61 -4.64
CA PHE A 49 9.69 4.97 -3.57
C PHE A 49 10.34 5.76 -2.45
N ASN A 50 11.60 5.46 -2.09
CA ASN A 50 12.34 6.25 -1.12
C ASN A 50 12.57 7.68 -1.62
N GLU A 51 12.88 7.85 -2.89
CA GLU A 51 13.07 9.17 -3.48
C GLU A 51 11.75 9.96 -3.59
N CYS A 52 10.65 9.29 -3.93
CA CYS A 52 9.30 9.85 -3.86
C CYS A 52 9.01 10.41 -2.45
N LEU A 53 9.23 9.60 -1.41
CA LEU A 53 9.00 9.97 -0.02
C LEU A 53 10.00 11.01 0.51
N ARG A 54 11.19 11.11 -0.09
CA ARG A 54 12.16 12.18 0.21
C ARG A 54 11.66 13.54 -0.29
N LEU A 55 11.02 13.56 -1.45
CA LEU A 55 10.44 14.77 -2.03
C LEU A 55 9.12 15.15 -1.37
N GLU A 56 8.26 14.16 -1.11
CA GLU A 56 6.96 14.34 -0.48
C GLU A 56 6.73 13.29 0.62
N PRO A 57 7.06 13.60 1.88
CA PRO A 57 6.91 12.67 3.00
C PRO A 57 5.46 12.28 3.31
N TYR A 58 4.47 12.96 2.74
CA TYR A 58 3.06 12.70 2.97
C TYR A 58 2.40 11.93 1.82
N PHE A 59 3.18 11.43 0.85
CA PHE A 59 2.69 10.64 -0.27
C PHE A 59 2.31 9.22 0.19
N MET A 60 1.09 9.07 0.72
CA MET A 60 0.64 7.83 1.39
C MET A 60 0.69 6.61 0.47
N GLN A 61 0.31 6.76 -0.79
CA GLN A 61 0.33 5.66 -1.78
C GLN A 61 1.75 5.07 -1.92
N ALA A 62 2.80 5.87 -1.80
CA ALA A 62 4.17 5.41 -1.87
C ALA A 62 4.55 4.55 -0.65
N TYR A 63 4.04 4.85 0.56
CA TYR A 63 4.20 3.96 1.71
C TYR A 63 3.52 2.61 1.47
N PHE A 64 2.29 2.61 0.96
CA PHE A 64 1.56 1.37 0.69
C PHE A 64 2.27 0.51 -0.38
N SER A 65 2.64 1.08 -1.52
CA SER A 65 3.37 0.37 -2.58
C SER A 65 4.77 -0.08 -2.14
N ARG A 66 5.46 0.74 -1.33
CA ARG A 66 6.76 0.35 -0.75
C ARG A 66 6.62 -0.83 0.21
N ALA A 67 5.54 -0.87 1.01
CA ALA A 67 5.25 -2.00 1.89
C ALA A 67 5.08 -3.30 1.10
N GLN A 68 4.27 -3.29 0.03
CA GLN A 68 4.07 -4.45 -0.85
C GLN A 68 5.39 -4.95 -1.46
N VAL A 69 6.25 -4.03 -1.91
CA VAL A 69 7.58 -4.39 -2.44
C VAL A 69 8.48 -4.98 -1.35
N ARG A 70 8.45 -4.44 -0.13
CA ARG A 70 9.20 -4.99 1.00
C ARG A 70 8.72 -6.39 1.37
N GLU A 71 7.41 -6.64 1.35
CA GLU A 71 6.87 -8.00 1.53
C GLU A 71 7.37 -8.97 0.48
N ALA A 72 7.33 -8.58 -0.80
CA ALA A 72 7.84 -9.39 -1.90
C ALA A 72 9.34 -9.70 -1.77
N MET A 73 10.10 -8.83 -1.11
CA MET A 73 11.51 -9.04 -0.78
C MET A 73 11.75 -9.82 0.52
N GLY A 74 10.70 -10.13 1.29
CA GLY A 74 10.78 -10.80 2.58
C GLY A 74 11.10 -9.87 3.77
N ASP A 75 11.19 -8.56 3.57
CA ASP A 75 11.34 -7.56 4.63
C ASP A 75 9.99 -7.26 5.29
N LYS A 76 9.51 -8.23 6.09
CA LYS A 76 8.21 -8.14 6.77
C LYS A 76 8.17 -7.00 7.79
N GLN A 77 9.28 -6.76 8.49
CA GLN A 77 9.34 -5.71 9.52
C GLN A 77 9.27 -4.32 8.90
N GLY A 78 9.99 -4.09 7.80
CA GLY A 78 9.92 -2.85 7.04
C GLY A 78 8.55 -2.64 6.39
N ALA A 79 7.91 -3.70 5.89
CA ALA A 79 6.55 -3.63 5.34
C ALA A 79 5.51 -3.23 6.40
N LEU A 80 5.55 -3.88 7.58
CA LEU A 80 4.66 -3.55 8.70
C LEU A 80 4.78 -2.09 9.15
N THR A 81 6.00 -1.55 9.14
CA THR A 81 6.26 -0.15 9.48
C THR A 81 5.57 0.78 8.49
N ASP A 82 5.71 0.51 7.19
CA ASP A 82 5.09 1.31 6.15
C ASP A 82 3.55 1.20 6.15
N TYR A 83 3.01 0.00 6.39
CA TYR A 83 1.56 -0.19 6.54
C TYR A 83 1.00 0.55 7.74
N ASN A 84 1.73 0.61 8.86
CA ASN A 84 1.29 1.40 10.01
C ASN A 84 1.21 2.88 9.66
N ILE A 85 2.25 3.45 9.03
CA ILE A 85 2.27 4.86 8.61
C ILE A 85 1.09 5.16 7.66
N PHE A 86 0.82 4.27 6.70
CA PHE A 86 -0.30 4.43 5.78
C PHE A 86 -1.66 4.42 6.49
N LEU A 87 -1.85 3.47 7.42
CA LEU A 87 -3.10 3.29 8.16
C LEU A 87 -3.33 4.37 9.23
N GLU A 88 -2.30 5.05 9.70
CA GLU A 88 -2.45 6.24 10.55
C GLU A 88 -3.25 7.36 9.86
N ARG A 89 -3.13 7.47 8.53
CA ARG A 89 -3.87 8.44 7.72
C ARG A 89 -5.12 7.87 7.07
N ASN A 90 -5.11 6.57 6.77
CA ASN A 90 -6.21 5.88 6.10
C ASN A 90 -6.70 4.68 6.93
N PRO A 91 -7.25 4.90 8.14
CA PRO A 91 -7.56 3.81 9.08
C PRO A 91 -8.62 2.84 8.58
N GLU A 92 -9.46 3.27 7.63
CA GLU A 92 -10.55 2.47 7.06
C GLU A 92 -10.18 1.82 5.71
N ASN A 93 -8.92 1.94 5.28
CA ASN A 93 -8.49 1.31 4.03
C ASN A 93 -8.44 -0.22 4.21
N LYS A 94 -9.38 -0.90 3.56
CA LYS A 94 -9.57 -2.35 3.67
C LYS A 94 -8.37 -3.13 3.15
N GLU A 95 -7.77 -2.67 2.06
CA GLU A 95 -6.63 -3.36 1.44
C GLU A 95 -5.41 -3.33 2.36
N ALA A 96 -5.05 -2.15 2.88
CA ALA A 96 -3.94 -2.01 3.81
C ALA A 96 -4.15 -2.72 5.15
N LEU A 97 -5.37 -2.71 5.69
CA LEU A 97 -5.70 -3.50 6.88
C LEU A 97 -5.52 -5.00 6.62
N LEU A 98 -5.96 -5.48 5.46
CA LEU A 98 -5.82 -6.89 5.08
C LEU A 98 -4.37 -7.27 4.87
N SER A 99 -3.60 -6.50 4.09
CA SER A 99 -2.19 -6.75 3.87
C SER A 99 -1.45 -6.81 5.20
N ARG A 100 -1.62 -5.80 6.07
CA ARG A 100 -0.98 -5.78 7.39
C ARG A 100 -1.38 -6.99 8.24
N ALA A 101 -2.66 -7.36 8.26
CA ALA A 101 -3.13 -8.50 9.03
C ALA A 101 -2.48 -9.81 8.56
N VAL A 102 -2.37 -10.00 7.24
CA VAL A 102 -1.68 -11.15 6.63
C VAL A 102 -0.19 -11.12 6.97
N SER A 103 0.50 -9.99 6.80
CA SER A 103 1.93 -9.88 7.15
C SER A 103 2.17 -10.24 8.63
N ARG A 104 1.34 -9.72 9.55
CA ARG A 104 1.42 -10.02 10.99
C ARG A 104 1.13 -11.48 11.29
N PHE A 105 0.16 -12.08 10.60
CA PHE A 105 -0.19 -13.48 10.76
C PHE A 105 0.98 -14.38 10.36
N GLU A 106 1.57 -14.13 9.19
CA GLU A 106 2.74 -14.87 8.72
C GLU A 106 3.99 -14.63 9.59
N PHE A 107 4.10 -13.45 10.22
CA PHE A 107 5.20 -13.12 11.12
C PHE A 107 5.06 -13.72 12.53
N GLY A 108 3.97 -14.44 12.82
CA GLY A 108 3.75 -15.04 14.13
C GLY A 108 2.97 -14.17 15.12
N GLN A 109 2.61 -12.94 14.75
CA GLN A 109 1.92 -11.98 15.60
C GLN A 109 0.40 -12.16 15.59
N TRP A 110 -0.08 -13.37 15.90
CA TRP A 110 -1.49 -13.73 15.68
C TRP A 110 -2.47 -12.96 16.54
N ALA A 111 -2.07 -12.59 17.76
CA ALA A 111 -2.88 -11.77 18.65
C ALA A 111 -3.16 -10.38 18.04
N VAL A 112 -2.14 -9.76 17.44
CA VAL A 112 -2.26 -8.44 16.83
C VAL A 112 -2.93 -8.52 15.45
N ALA A 113 -2.62 -9.56 14.68
CA ALA A 113 -3.29 -9.83 13.39
C ALA A 113 -4.81 -10.01 13.56
N LYS A 114 -5.24 -10.68 14.63
CA LYS A 114 -6.65 -10.85 14.96
C LYS A 114 -7.36 -9.50 15.11
N GLU A 115 -6.74 -8.51 15.76
CA GLU A 115 -7.36 -7.19 15.93
C GLU A 115 -7.53 -6.47 14.58
N ASP A 116 -6.59 -6.60 13.66
CA ASP A 116 -6.72 -6.04 12.31
C ASP A 116 -7.86 -6.70 11.52
N PHE A 117 -7.96 -8.03 11.60
CA PHE A 117 -9.06 -8.78 11.00
C PHE A 117 -10.42 -8.39 11.60
N LEU A 118 -10.48 -8.14 12.92
CA LEU A 118 -11.70 -7.65 13.56
C LEU A 118 -12.04 -6.21 13.12
N ALA A 119 -11.04 -5.35 12.91
CA ALA A 119 -11.25 -4.01 12.37
C ALA A 119 -11.88 -4.06 10.96
N LEU A 120 -11.40 -4.95 10.08
CA LEU A 120 -11.97 -5.16 8.75
C LEU A 120 -13.45 -5.52 8.78
N LEU A 121 -13.84 -6.39 9.72
CA LEU A 121 -15.22 -6.85 9.84
C LEU A 121 -16.16 -5.73 10.32
N LYS A 122 -15.66 -4.78 11.11
CA LYS A 122 -16.42 -3.60 11.58
C LYS A 122 -16.76 -2.61 10.46
N LEU A 123 -15.91 -2.46 9.45
CA LEU A 123 -16.11 -1.50 8.35
C LEU A 123 -17.33 -1.85 7.48
N PRO A 124 -18.17 -0.89 7.04
CA PRO A 124 -19.42 -1.16 6.33
C PRO A 124 -19.27 -2.13 5.15
N ALA A 125 -20.28 -2.99 4.97
CA ALA A 125 -20.30 -4.04 3.96
C ALA A 125 -20.25 -3.40 2.55
N GLY A 126 -19.17 -3.68 1.85
CA GLY A 126 -18.86 -3.12 0.53
C GLY A 126 -17.49 -3.61 0.05
N GLY A 127 -17.11 -4.83 0.44
CA GLY A 127 -15.86 -5.48 0.09
C GLY A 127 -16.04 -7.00 0.14
N GLU A 128 -15.11 -7.73 -0.45
CA GLU A 128 -15.24 -9.19 -0.67
C GLU A 128 -15.09 -10.02 0.62
N THR A 129 -14.50 -9.44 1.67
CA THR A 129 -14.17 -10.16 2.91
C THR A 129 -15.36 -10.23 3.87
N ASN A 130 -16.16 -11.30 3.77
CA ASN A 130 -17.26 -11.58 4.71
C ASN A 130 -16.93 -12.64 5.77
N THR A 131 -15.87 -13.43 5.55
CA THR A 131 -15.45 -14.54 6.42
C THR A 131 -13.93 -14.54 6.57
N ILE A 132 -13.42 -14.62 7.80
CA ILE A 132 -11.99 -14.72 8.11
C ILE A 132 -11.75 -15.98 8.94
N PHE A 133 -10.77 -16.78 8.54
CA PHE A 133 -10.29 -17.94 9.31
C PHE A 133 -8.94 -17.60 9.94
N PHE A 134 -8.79 -17.78 11.25
CA PHE A 134 -7.48 -17.70 11.89
C PHE A 134 -7.18 -18.95 12.71
N GLN A 135 -5.93 -19.41 12.65
CA GLN A 135 -5.42 -20.51 13.45
C GLN A 135 -4.71 -19.96 14.68
N THR A 136 -4.94 -20.57 15.83
CA THR A 136 -4.23 -20.25 17.09
C THR A 136 -3.19 -21.33 17.42
N GLN A 137 -2.27 -21.05 18.36
CA GLN A 137 -1.17 -21.94 18.81
C GLN A 137 -1.62 -23.38 19.15
N ARG A 138 -2.91 -23.59 19.45
CA ARG A 138 -3.48 -24.89 19.82
C ARG A 138 -4.11 -25.67 18.66
N GLY A 139 -3.83 -25.30 17.40
CA GLY A 139 -4.47 -25.91 16.22
C GLY A 139 -5.95 -25.56 16.05
N MET A 140 -6.47 -24.62 16.85
CA MET A 140 -7.87 -24.22 16.80
C MET A 140 -8.07 -23.21 15.66
N ARG A 141 -8.84 -23.61 14.63
CA ARG A 141 -9.36 -22.70 13.60
C ARG A 141 -10.57 -21.96 14.16
N VAL A 142 -10.47 -20.64 14.23
CA VAL A 142 -11.59 -19.78 14.57
C VAL A 142 -12.11 -19.17 13.26
N ARG A 143 -13.40 -19.34 13.00
CA ARG A 143 -14.10 -18.71 11.90
C ARG A 143 -14.83 -17.50 12.46
N VAL A 144 -14.56 -16.33 11.90
CA VAL A 144 -15.29 -15.11 12.23
C VAL A 144 -16.03 -14.65 11.01
N GLU A 145 -17.33 -14.48 11.17
CA GLU A 145 -18.24 -14.07 10.09
C GLU A 145 -18.98 -12.81 10.47
N ARG A 146 -19.24 -11.98 9.48
CA ARG A 146 -20.31 -10.98 9.59
C ARG A 146 -21.63 -11.72 9.71
N SER A 147 -22.30 -11.61 10.85
CA SER A 147 -23.67 -12.11 10.93
C SER A 147 -24.56 -11.25 10.03
N ARG A 148 -25.50 -11.87 9.30
CA ARG A 148 -26.56 -11.11 8.61
C ARG A 148 -27.39 -10.43 9.71
N PRO A 149 -27.49 -9.09 9.73
CA PRO A 149 -28.29 -8.43 10.75
C PRO A 149 -29.76 -8.84 10.54
N ALA A 150 -30.41 -9.40 11.57
CA ALA A 150 -31.83 -9.73 11.54
C ALA A 150 -32.72 -8.47 11.56
N THR A 151 -32.17 -7.31 11.95
CA THR A 151 -32.84 -6.01 11.99
C THR A 151 -31.86 -4.87 11.72
N THR A 152 -32.39 -3.72 11.31
CA THR A 152 -31.71 -2.54 10.73
C THR A 152 -30.71 -1.80 11.62
N TYR A 153 -30.30 -2.35 12.77
CA TYR A 153 -29.34 -1.68 13.67
C TYR A 153 -28.15 -2.57 14.03
N ALA A 154 -26.99 -2.15 13.51
CA ALA A 154 -25.63 -2.64 13.76
C ALA A 154 -25.28 -4.08 13.30
N PRO A 155 -24.16 -4.27 12.55
CA PRO A 155 -23.67 -5.61 12.25
C PRO A 155 -23.16 -6.27 13.54
N CYS A 156 -23.77 -7.40 13.92
CA CYS A 156 -23.29 -8.25 15.01
C CYS A 156 -22.21 -9.22 14.46
N PHE A 157 -21.18 -9.56 15.24
CA PHE A 157 -20.17 -10.55 14.85
C PHE A 157 -20.43 -11.85 15.59
N THR A 158 -20.62 -12.94 14.86
CA THR A 158 -20.69 -14.28 15.45
C THR A 158 -19.32 -14.94 15.32
N ILE A 159 -18.65 -15.12 16.45
CA ILE A 159 -17.42 -15.90 16.54
C ILE A 159 -17.83 -17.36 16.72
N THR A 160 -17.72 -18.16 15.68
CA THR A 160 -17.99 -19.60 15.76
C THR A 160 -16.65 -20.33 15.76
N SER A 161 -16.21 -20.81 16.93
CA SER A 161 -15.07 -21.71 17.00
C SER A 161 -15.46 -23.07 16.42
N ALA A 162 -14.78 -23.52 15.38
CA ALA A 162 -14.96 -24.86 14.84
C ALA A 162 -13.68 -25.68 15.09
N ARG A 163 -13.77 -26.70 15.95
CA ARG A 163 -12.75 -27.74 16.02
C ARG A 163 -12.95 -28.64 14.80
N LEU A 164 -12.17 -28.41 13.75
CA LEU A 164 -12.08 -29.36 12.65
C LEU A 164 -11.15 -30.49 13.14
N ASN A 165 -11.72 -31.67 13.34
CA ASN A 165 -10.98 -32.91 13.57
C ASN A 165 -10.17 -33.28 12.33
#